data_AF-A0A9Q0BR21-F1
#
_entry.id   AF-A0A9Q0BR21-F1
#
_cell.length_a   1.000
_cell.length_b   1.000
_cell.length_c   1.000
_cell.angle_alpha   90.00
_cell.angle_beta   90.00
_cell.angle_gamma   90.00
#
_symmetry.space_group_name_H-M   'P 1'
#
loop_
_entity.id
_entity.type
_entity.pdbx_description
1 polymer ?
#
loop_
_entity_poly.entity_id
_entity_poly.type
_entity_poly.pdbx_seq_one_letter_code
_entity_poly.pdbx_strand_id
1 'polypeptide(L)'
;MVSFTDIRFSELDILIAVGGYPDYCICVYNYRTGALVLEHPTNVPTIERGIIIGPTYLPAIVQLNKQEMTILCYDICTFEKESFLYKVAEVELGKDYLKSCDGCMTFGDDNCLYATNDFGHLHIVDVACFALRPQWRPMYEDENVEKFPRHHGLTLHRSGFIIWNSSGAVYVKKKAGVYKVGLITIIV
;
A
#
# COMPACT_ATOMS: atom_id res chain seq x y z
N MET A 1 27.36 -6.77 -6.30
CA MET A 1 26.10 -7.47 -6.61
C MET A 1 24.97 -6.52 -6.24
N VAL A 2 24.12 -6.13 -7.19
CA VAL A 2 22.98 -5.25 -6.90
C VAL A 2 21.94 -6.10 -6.16
N SER A 3 21.60 -5.70 -4.93
CA SER A 3 20.57 -6.36 -4.13
C SER A 3 19.34 -5.48 -4.16
N PHE A 4 18.18 -6.06 -4.49
CA PHE A 4 16.89 -5.39 -4.41
C PHE A 4 16.09 -5.96 -3.23
N THR A 5 15.41 -5.08 -2.49
CA THR A 5 14.58 -5.43 -1.33
C THR A 5 13.13 -5.66 -1.70
N ASP A 6 12.64 -4.99 -2.74
CA ASP A 6 11.33 -5.24 -3.35
C ASP A 6 11.35 -4.90 -4.85
N ILE A 7 10.47 -5.55 -5.62
CA ILE A 7 10.34 -5.36 -7.07
C ILE A 7 8.85 -5.42 -7.43
N ARG A 8 8.41 -4.46 -8.26
CA ARG A 8 7.03 -4.32 -8.71
C ARG A 8 6.96 -3.90 -10.17
N PHE A 9 5.96 -4.42 -10.86
CA PHE A 9 5.62 -4.03 -12.22
C PHE A 9 4.39 -3.13 -12.19
N SER A 10 4.41 -2.06 -12.98
CA SER A 10 3.20 -1.32 -13.32
C SER A 10 2.47 -2.01 -14.48
N GLU A 11 1.23 -1.61 -14.70
CA GLU A 11 0.41 -2.02 -15.86
C GLU A 11 0.96 -1.51 -17.21
N LEU A 12 2.02 -0.67 -17.20
CA LEU A 12 2.58 -0.01 -18.38
C LEU A 12 4.02 -0.42 -18.67
N ASP A 13 4.41 -1.62 -18.25
CA ASP A 13 5.76 -2.15 -18.42
C ASP A 13 6.83 -1.23 -17.79
N ILE A 14 6.49 -0.58 -16.68
CA ILE A 14 7.47 0.10 -15.82
C ILE A 14 7.83 -0.87 -14.71
N LEU A 15 9.13 -1.14 -14.58
CA LEU A 15 9.68 -1.95 -13.50
C LEU A 15 10.21 -0.99 -12.43
N ILE A 16 9.71 -1.14 -11.21
CA ILE A 16 10.16 -0.38 -10.05
C ILE A 16 10.83 -1.35 -9.09
N ALA A 17 12.06 -1.02 -8.70
CA ALA A 17 12.83 -1.81 -7.76
C ALA A 17 13.37 -0.93 -6.64
N VAL A 18 13.45 -1.45 -5.44
CA VAL A 18 14.08 -0.77 -4.31
C VAL A 18 15.42 -1.39 -4.02
N GLY A 19 16.49 -0.61 -4.08
CA GLY A 19 17.84 -1.02 -3.74
C GLY A 19 17.99 -1.45 -2.28
N GLY A 20 19.11 -2.09 -1.97
CA GLY A 20 19.52 -2.39 -0.61
C GLY A 20 20.19 -1.23 0.12
N TYR A 21 20.68 -1.52 1.32
CA TYR A 21 21.53 -0.62 2.10
C TYR A 21 22.74 -0.11 1.29
N PRO A 22 23.18 1.14 1.47
CA PRO A 22 22.71 2.12 2.47
C PRO A 22 21.52 2.98 2.05
N ASP A 23 21.37 3.23 0.75
CA ASP A 23 20.55 4.35 0.28
C ASP A 23 19.10 3.96 -0.04
N TYR A 24 18.81 2.65 -0.12
CA TYR A 24 17.49 2.10 -0.45
C TYR A 24 16.82 2.83 -1.62
N CYS A 25 17.59 3.04 -2.70
CA CYS A 25 17.15 3.84 -3.83
C CYS A 25 15.92 3.23 -4.52
N ILE A 26 14.94 4.06 -4.86
CA ILE A 26 13.89 3.67 -5.80
C ILE A 26 14.47 3.83 -7.20
N CYS A 27 14.55 2.72 -7.93
CA CYS A 27 14.97 2.68 -9.32
C CYS A 27 13.76 2.38 -10.20
N VAL A 28 13.55 3.20 -11.22
CA VAL A 28 12.49 3.04 -12.21
C VAL A 28 13.12 2.69 -13.55
N TYR A 29 12.75 1.55 -14.10
CA TYR A 29 13.22 1.07 -15.40
C TYR A 29 12.06 1.00 -16.39
N ASN A 30 12.35 1.34 -17.64
CA ASN A 30 11.52 0.93 -18.75
C ASN A 30 11.80 -0.56 -18.99
N TYR A 31 10.82 -1.42 -18.69
CA TYR A 31 11.02 -2.87 -18.77
C TYR A 31 11.27 -3.33 -20.21
N ARG A 32 10.66 -2.68 -21.21
CA ARG A 32 10.80 -3.05 -22.62
C ARG A 32 12.18 -2.77 -23.18
N THR A 33 12.77 -1.64 -22.81
CA THR A 33 14.10 -1.22 -23.32
C THR A 33 15.24 -1.56 -22.37
N GLY A 34 14.93 -1.91 -21.12
CA GLY A 34 15.92 -2.08 -20.05
C GLY A 34 16.56 -0.77 -19.58
N ALA A 35 16.10 0.38 -20.09
CA ALA A 35 16.69 1.67 -19.75
C ALA A 35 16.29 2.10 -18.33
N LEU A 36 17.28 2.56 -17.55
CA LEU A 36 17.03 3.25 -16.29
C LEU A 36 16.43 4.63 -16.60
N VAL A 37 15.23 4.89 -16.07
CA VAL A 37 14.49 6.14 -16.24
C VAL A 37 14.89 7.13 -15.15
N LEU A 38 14.91 6.68 -13.90
CA LEU A 38 15.40 7.46 -12.76
C LEU A 38 15.88 6.53 -11.65
N GLU A 39 16.79 7.04 -10.84
CA GLU A 39 17.26 6.46 -9.58
C GLU A 39 17.22 7.55 -8.53
N HIS A 40 16.54 7.29 -7.41
CA HIS A 40 16.35 8.26 -6.34
C HIS A 40 16.61 7.64 -4.97
N PRO A 41 17.62 8.10 -4.20
CA PRO A 41 17.84 7.67 -2.83
C PRO A 41 16.65 8.03 -1.95
N THR A 42 16.06 7.04 -1.28
CA THR A 42 14.98 7.30 -0.29
C THR A 42 15.49 7.25 1.14
N ASN A 43 16.55 6.48 1.39
CA ASN A 43 17.04 6.10 2.72
C ASN A 43 15.99 5.37 3.57
N VAL A 44 14.97 4.77 2.93
CA VAL A 44 13.88 4.09 3.62
C VAL A 44 14.00 2.58 3.41
N PRO A 45 14.27 1.80 4.47
CA PRO A 45 14.32 0.35 4.37
C PRO A 45 12.92 -0.18 4.03
N THR A 46 12.79 -0.80 2.85
CA THR A 46 11.52 -1.38 2.42
C THR A 46 11.43 -2.81 2.89
N ILE A 47 10.33 -3.14 3.54
CA ILE A 47 9.97 -4.53 3.85
C ILE A 47 9.45 -5.24 2.59
N GLU A 48 9.38 -6.57 2.61
CA GLU A 48 8.78 -7.31 1.50
C GLU A 48 7.34 -6.82 1.26
N ARG A 49 7.00 -6.52 0.00
CA ARG A 49 5.67 -6.01 -0.37
C ARG A 49 5.30 -4.67 0.26
N GLY A 50 6.30 -3.92 0.73
CA GLY A 50 6.14 -2.54 1.20
C GLY A 50 5.98 -1.54 0.06
N ILE A 51 6.27 -1.92 -1.19
CA ILE A 51 5.99 -1.09 -2.37
C ILE A 51 4.68 -1.51 -3.03
N ILE A 52 3.87 -0.50 -3.33
CA ILE A 52 2.72 -0.60 -4.23
C ILE A 52 2.82 0.50 -5.28
N ILE A 53 2.29 0.19 -6.46
CA ILE A 53 2.34 1.07 -7.63
C ILE A 53 0.90 1.45 -7.98
N GLY A 54 0.67 2.73 -8.21
CA GLY A 54 -0.61 3.25 -8.68
C GLY A 54 -0.96 2.74 -10.08
N PRO A 55 -2.25 2.55 -10.40
CA PRO A 55 -2.69 2.01 -11.68
C PRO A 55 -2.66 3.03 -12.85
N THR A 56 -2.12 4.23 -12.62
CA THR A 56 -2.17 5.36 -13.56
C THR A 56 -0.97 5.42 -14.50
N TYR A 57 -1.07 6.28 -15.53
CA TYR A 57 -0.04 6.40 -16.58
C TYR A 57 1.33 6.89 -16.10
N LEU A 58 1.33 7.79 -15.14
CA LEU A 58 2.49 8.09 -14.32
C LEU A 58 2.18 7.45 -12.97
N PRO A 59 2.75 6.27 -12.67
CA PRO A 59 2.34 5.55 -11.48
C PRO A 59 2.83 6.30 -10.24
N ALA A 60 1.90 6.57 -9.32
CA ALA A 60 2.26 6.90 -7.96
C ALA A 60 3.04 5.72 -7.36
N ILE A 61 4.20 5.97 -6.78
CA ILE A 61 4.98 4.97 -6.06
C ILE A 61 4.72 5.18 -4.58
N VAL A 62 4.24 4.15 -3.91
CA VAL A 62 3.96 4.22 -2.48
C VAL A 62 4.87 3.24 -1.76
N GLN A 63 5.51 3.72 -0.72
CA GLN A 63 6.48 2.98 0.08
C GLN A 63 6.06 3.00 1.55
N LEU A 64 5.95 1.80 2.13
CA LEU A 64 5.75 1.65 3.56
C LEU A 64 7.08 1.81 4.30
N ASN A 65 7.22 2.89 5.06
CA ASN A 65 8.30 3.03 6.02
C ASN A 65 7.87 2.40 7.35
N LYS A 66 8.23 1.14 7.54
CA LYS A 66 7.81 0.39 8.73
C LYS A 66 8.47 0.88 10.01
N GLN A 67 9.69 1.42 9.92
CA GLN A 67 10.45 1.88 11.08
C GLN A 67 9.82 3.15 11.69
N GLU A 68 9.54 4.13 10.84
CA GLU A 68 8.91 5.39 11.26
C GLU A 68 7.38 5.32 11.28
N MET A 69 6.81 4.17 10.90
CA MET A 69 5.36 3.95 10.81
C MET A 69 4.69 5.00 9.91
N THR A 70 5.20 5.19 8.69
CA THR A 70 4.62 6.13 7.71
C THR A 70 4.40 5.48 6.34
N ILE A 71 3.42 6.01 5.61
CA ILE A 71 3.20 5.73 4.18
C ILE A 71 3.76 6.92 3.40
N LEU A 72 4.75 6.67 2.56
CA LEU A 72 5.37 7.67 1.71
C LEU A 72 4.78 7.55 0.30
N CYS A 73 4.25 8.66 -0.22
CA CYS A 73 3.67 8.73 -1.55
C CYS A 73 4.55 9.59 -2.44
N TYR A 74 4.97 9.03 -3.57
CA TYR A 74 5.82 9.68 -4.54
C TYR A 74 5.17 9.71 -5.92
N ASP A 75 5.41 10.79 -6.65
CA ASP A 75 5.11 10.87 -8.07
C ASP A 75 6.39 10.96 -8.88
N ILE A 76 6.35 10.33 -10.06
CA ILE A 76 7.38 10.52 -11.08
C ILE A 76 7.08 11.83 -11.80
N CYS A 77 8.00 12.77 -11.72
CA CYS A 77 7.93 14.03 -12.45
C CYS A 77 9.00 14.04 -13.54
N THR A 78 8.65 14.61 -14.70
CA THR A 78 9.60 14.82 -15.79
C THR A 78 9.67 16.31 -16.09
N PHE A 79 10.87 16.87 -16.05
CA PHE A 79 11.14 18.24 -16.46
C PHE A 79 12.22 18.23 -17.53
N GLU A 80 11.89 18.81 -18.69
CA GLU A 80 12.69 18.75 -19.91
C GLU A 80 13.06 17.32 -20.34
N LYS A 81 14.26 16.85 -19.96
CA LYS A 81 14.81 15.53 -20.28
C LYS A 81 15.22 14.73 -19.04
N GLU A 82 14.92 15.24 -17.85
CA GLU A 82 15.25 14.60 -16.60
C GLU A 82 13.97 14.13 -15.92
N SER A 83 14.01 12.90 -15.38
CA SER A 83 12.94 12.37 -14.54
C SER A 83 13.43 12.29 -13.11
N PHE A 84 12.61 12.73 -12.18
CA PHE A 84 12.90 12.72 -10.75
C PHE A 84 11.69 12.25 -9.96
N LEU A 85 11.95 11.82 -8.74
CA LEU A 85 10.93 11.40 -7.80
C LEU A 85 10.58 12.57 -6.88
N TYR A 86 9.30 12.93 -6.81
CA TYR A 86 8.81 13.97 -5.91
C TYR A 86 7.99 13.34 -4.79
N LYS A 87 8.35 13.61 -3.52
CA LYS A 87 7.56 13.17 -2.37
C LYS A 87 6.33 14.07 -2.24
N VAL A 88 5.17 13.53 -2.62
CA VAL A 88 3.88 14.23 -2.60
C VAL A 88 3.29 14.27 -1.19
N ALA A 89 3.41 13.16 -0.47
CA ALA A 89 2.88 13.07 0.89
C ALA A 89 3.62 12.05 1.74
N GLU A 90 3.45 12.24 3.04
CA GLU A 90 3.87 11.36 4.10
C GLU A 90 2.70 11.27 5.08
N VAL A 91 2.17 10.07 5.28
CA VAL A 91 0.99 9.82 6.12
C VAL A 91 1.38 8.94 7.29
N GLU A 92 1.20 9.43 8.50
CA GLU A 92 1.51 8.68 9.72
C GLU A 92 0.53 7.51 9.93
N LEU A 93 1.08 6.37 10.33
CA LEU A 93 0.36 5.20 10.78
C LEU A 93 0.31 5.19 12.30
N GLY A 94 -0.87 4.92 12.85
CA GLY A 94 -1.04 4.76 14.29
C GLY A 94 -0.45 3.45 14.83
N LYS A 95 -0.44 3.31 16.16
CA LYS A 95 0.00 2.11 16.87
C LYS A 95 -0.77 0.84 16.48
N ASP A 96 -1.96 1.00 15.92
CA ASP A 96 -2.79 -0.09 15.43
C ASP A 96 -2.26 -0.74 14.16
N TYR A 97 -1.14 -0.28 13.60
CA TYR A 97 -0.51 -0.88 12.42
C TYR A 97 0.77 -1.65 12.75
N LEU A 98 1.15 -1.78 14.04
CA LEU A 98 2.45 -2.33 14.43
C LEU A 98 2.70 -3.74 13.88
N LYS A 99 1.68 -4.59 13.79
CA LYS A 99 1.80 -5.96 13.24
C LYS A 99 1.51 -6.04 11.74
N SER A 100 0.76 -5.08 11.20
CA SER A 100 0.44 -5.00 9.78
C SER A 100 1.68 -4.56 9.02
N CYS A 101 2.12 -5.40 8.10
CA CYS A 101 3.35 -5.24 7.34
C CYS A 101 3.03 -5.54 5.87
N ASP A 102 3.28 -6.76 5.45
CA ASP A 102 3.20 -7.18 4.06
C ASP A 102 1.75 -7.16 3.57
N GLY A 103 1.53 -6.51 2.42
CA GLY A 103 0.23 -6.50 1.76
C GLY A 103 -0.88 -5.79 2.56
N CYS A 104 -0.55 -4.89 3.49
CA CYS A 104 -1.55 -4.14 4.25
C CYS A 104 -2.13 -2.95 3.46
N MET A 105 -1.64 -2.67 2.26
CA MET A 105 -2.06 -1.55 1.41
C MET A 105 -2.41 -2.01 0.00
N THR A 106 -3.37 -1.35 -0.64
CA THR A 106 -3.72 -1.60 -2.05
C THR A 106 -4.45 -0.42 -2.66
N PHE A 107 -4.42 -0.29 -3.99
CA PHE A 107 -5.24 0.67 -4.70
C PHE A 107 -6.65 0.11 -4.93
N GLY A 108 -7.66 0.97 -4.80
CA GLY A 108 -9.04 0.67 -5.15
C GLY A 108 -9.34 0.89 -6.64
N ASP A 109 -10.53 0.45 -7.08
CA ASP A 109 -11.07 0.75 -8.42
C ASP A 109 -11.28 2.27 -8.65
N ASP A 110 -11.33 3.06 -7.57
CA ASP A 110 -11.43 4.52 -7.61
C ASP A 110 -10.07 5.22 -7.66
N ASN A 111 -8.98 4.47 -7.89
CA ASN A 111 -7.60 4.93 -7.87
C ASN A 111 -7.15 5.55 -6.53
N CYS A 112 -7.93 5.39 -5.46
CA CYS A 112 -7.52 5.80 -4.13
C CYS A 112 -6.69 4.71 -3.47
N LEU A 113 -5.77 5.12 -2.62
CA LEU A 113 -4.99 4.22 -1.79
C LEU A 113 -5.77 3.83 -0.53
N TYR A 114 -5.80 2.54 -0.21
CA TYR A 114 -6.39 2.01 1.01
C TYR A 114 -5.36 1.23 1.82
N ALA A 115 -5.59 1.18 3.13
CA ALA A 115 -4.77 0.44 4.08
C ALA A 115 -5.66 -0.32 5.10
N THR A 116 -5.12 -1.42 5.63
CA THR A 116 -5.72 -2.16 6.75
C THR A 116 -4.79 -2.20 7.94
N ASN A 117 -5.37 -2.11 9.14
CA ASN A 117 -4.64 -2.14 10.41
C ASN A 117 -4.69 -3.54 11.06
N ASP A 118 -4.14 -3.65 12.27
CA ASP A 118 -4.03 -4.89 13.05
C ASP A 118 -5.38 -5.46 13.51
N PHE A 119 -6.47 -4.73 13.28
CA PHE A 119 -7.83 -5.13 13.62
C PHE A 119 -8.70 -5.38 12.38
N GLY A 120 -8.11 -5.34 11.18
CA GLY A 120 -8.84 -5.52 9.93
C GLY A 120 -9.74 -4.32 9.58
N HIS A 121 -9.46 -3.13 10.14
CA HIS A 121 -10.18 -1.91 9.79
C HIS A 121 -9.71 -1.39 8.44
N LEU A 122 -10.64 -1.10 7.54
CA LEU A 122 -10.35 -0.47 6.25
C LEU A 122 -10.25 1.04 6.42
N HIS A 123 -9.14 1.61 5.96
CA HIS A 123 -8.92 3.04 5.88
C HIS A 123 -8.63 3.44 4.43
N ILE A 124 -9.08 4.64 4.04
CA ILE A 124 -8.58 5.31 2.85
C ILE A 124 -7.43 6.24 3.27
N VAL A 125 -6.36 6.25 2.52
CA VAL A 125 -5.24 7.18 2.69
C VAL A 125 -5.62 8.48 1.99
N ASP A 126 -5.99 9.48 2.77
CA ASP A 126 -6.30 10.81 2.26
C ASP A 126 -5.01 11.62 2.17
N VAL A 127 -4.42 11.61 0.97
CA VAL A 127 -3.18 12.32 0.64
C VAL A 127 -3.32 13.82 0.86
N ALA A 128 -4.48 14.42 0.55
CA ALA A 128 -4.69 15.86 0.69
C ALA A 128 -4.78 16.31 2.15
N CYS A 129 -5.22 15.42 3.03
CA CYS A 129 -5.31 15.66 4.47
C CYS A 129 -4.16 15.04 5.28
N PHE A 130 -3.20 14.39 4.62
CA PHE A 130 -2.10 13.66 5.26
C PHE A 130 -2.59 12.70 6.35
N ALA A 131 -3.73 12.02 6.12
CA ALA A 131 -4.42 11.28 7.18
C ALA A 131 -5.06 9.97 6.70
N LEU A 132 -5.21 9.03 7.63
CA LEU A 132 -6.02 7.83 7.44
C LEU A 132 -7.47 8.10 7.82
N ARG A 133 -8.39 7.93 6.88
CA ARG A 133 -9.83 8.08 7.13
C ARG A 133 -10.52 6.72 7.22
N PRO A 134 -11.18 6.39 8.34
CA PRO A 134 -11.90 5.12 8.48
C PRO A 134 -12.99 4.95 7.43
N GLN A 135 -13.08 3.78 6.82
CA GLN A 135 -14.07 3.42 5.80
C GLN A 135 -14.97 2.29 6.25
N TRP A 136 -14.40 1.32 6.96
CA TRP A 136 -15.13 0.16 7.46
C TRP A 136 -14.37 -0.50 8.60
N ARG A 137 -15.10 -1.19 9.49
CA ARG A 137 -14.55 -2.04 10.53
C ARG A 137 -15.40 -3.30 10.71
N PRO A 138 -14.82 -4.43 11.15
CA PRO A 138 -15.60 -5.61 11.48
C PRO A 138 -16.64 -5.30 12.56
N MET A 139 -17.84 -5.85 12.39
CA MET A 139 -18.88 -5.86 13.42
C MET A 139 -18.62 -7.09 14.28
N TYR A 140 -18.32 -6.88 15.56
CA TYR A 140 -18.12 -7.97 16.51
C TYR A 140 -19.42 -8.18 17.27
N GLU A 141 -19.84 -9.43 17.44
CA GLU A 141 -21.10 -9.78 18.12
C GLU A 141 -21.03 -9.56 19.64
N ASP A 142 -19.82 -9.50 20.21
CA ASP A 142 -19.61 -9.31 21.64
C ASP A 142 -18.55 -8.22 21.90
N GLU A 143 -18.95 -7.13 22.56
CA GLU A 143 -18.06 -6.02 22.92
C GLU A 143 -17.08 -6.39 24.05
N ASN A 144 -17.32 -7.51 24.75
CA ASN A 144 -16.51 -7.93 25.91
C ASN A 144 -15.33 -8.84 25.56
N VAL A 145 -15.16 -9.24 24.30
CA VAL A 145 -14.01 -10.04 23.88
C VAL A 145 -12.82 -9.11 23.64
N GLU A 146 -11.77 -9.26 24.45
CA GLU A 146 -10.49 -8.57 24.22
C GLU A 146 -10.00 -8.84 22.80
N LYS A 147 -9.90 -7.77 22.01
CA LYS A 147 -9.43 -7.86 20.63
C LYS A 147 -7.92 -7.90 20.63
N PHE A 148 -7.38 -9.05 20.27
CA PHE A 148 -5.94 -9.19 20.08
C PHE A 148 -5.54 -8.63 18.71
N PRO A 149 -4.60 -7.66 18.64
CA PRO A 149 -4.10 -7.16 17.37
C PRO A 149 -3.43 -8.29 16.60
N ARG A 150 -3.72 -8.42 15.30
CA ARG A 150 -3.17 -9.43 14.39
C ARG A 150 -2.81 -8.79 13.06
N HIS A 151 -1.79 -9.32 12.41
CA HIS A 151 -1.47 -8.91 11.05
C HIS A 151 -2.66 -9.16 10.11
N HIS A 152 -3.07 -8.15 9.34
CA HIS A 152 -4.06 -8.28 8.27
C HIS A 152 -3.48 -7.82 6.93
N GLY A 153 -3.84 -8.55 5.87
CA GLY A 153 -3.60 -8.17 4.48
C GLY A 153 -4.86 -7.59 3.83
N LEU A 154 -4.64 -6.84 2.75
CA LEU A 154 -5.66 -6.14 1.98
C LEU A 154 -5.39 -6.27 0.48
N THR A 155 -6.43 -6.59 -0.29
CA THR A 155 -6.35 -6.73 -1.76
C THR A 155 -7.68 -6.32 -2.36
N LEU A 156 -7.59 -5.68 -3.53
CA LEU A 156 -8.74 -5.32 -4.33
C LEU A 156 -9.46 -6.58 -4.85
N HIS A 157 -10.78 -6.61 -4.73
CA HIS A 157 -11.62 -7.64 -5.33
C HIS A 157 -12.98 -7.09 -5.72
N ARG A 158 -13.24 -6.97 -7.04
CA ARG A 158 -14.56 -6.70 -7.65
C ARG A 158 -15.40 -5.66 -6.88
N SER A 159 -15.12 -4.36 -7.08
CA SER A 159 -15.88 -3.26 -6.42
C SER A 159 -15.81 -3.29 -4.89
N GLY A 160 -14.73 -3.81 -4.33
CA GLY A 160 -14.53 -3.99 -2.89
C GLY A 160 -13.15 -4.54 -2.57
N PHE A 161 -12.95 -4.99 -1.34
CA PHE A 161 -11.69 -5.52 -0.86
C PHE A 161 -11.89 -6.84 -0.14
N ILE A 162 -10.90 -7.72 -0.23
CA ILE A 162 -10.77 -8.83 0.72
C ILE A 162 -9.79 -8.36 1.79
N ILE A 163 -10.19 -8.50 3.05
CA ILE A 163 -9.34 -8.29 4.21
C ILE A 163 -9.14 -9.65 4.87
N TRP A 164 -7.90 -10.08 5.03
CA TRP A 164 -7.61 -11.42 5.55
C TRP A 164 -6.53 -11.40 6.61
N ASN A 165 -6.53 -12.44 7.44
CA ASN A 165 -5.46 -12.78 8.36
C ASN A 165 -5.28 -14.31 8.39
N SER A 166 -4.47 -14.81 9.32
CA SER A 166 -4.22 -16.25 9.48
C SER A 166 -5.43 -17.07 9.93
N SER A 167 -6.54 -16.44 10.35
CA SER A 167 -7.73 -17.11 10.87
C SER A 167 -8.95 -16.99 9.96
N GLY A 168 -8.88 -16.20 8.89
CA GLY A 168 -9.99 -16.06 7.95
C GLY A 168 -9.89 -14.83 7.05
N ALA A 169 -10.89 -14.69 6.20
CA ALA A 169 -11.02 -13.58 5.27
C ALA A 169 -12.45 -13.05 5.22
N VAL A 170 -12.59 -11.72 5.12
CA VAL A 170 -13.85 -11.01 4.97
C VAL A 170 -13.83 -10.22 3.67
N TYR A 171 -14.86 -10.40 2.86
CA TYR A 171 -15.09 -9.55 1.69
C TYR A 171 -15.91 -8.32 2.08
N VAL A 172 -15.39 -7.13 1.80
CA VAL A 172 -16.03 -5.83 2.05
C VAL A 172 -16.34 -5.16 0.73
N LYS A 173 -17.63 -4.99 0.41
CA LYS A 173 -18.11 -4.44 -0.86
C LYS A 173 -18.58 -3.00 -0.70
N LYS A 174 -18.21 -2.13 -1.64
CA LYS A 174 -18.74 -0.75 -1.72
C LYS A 174 -20.17 -0.80 -2.29
N LYS A 175 -21.15 -0.28 -1.54
CA LYS A 175 -22.54 -0.12 -1.97
C LYS A 175 -23.04 1.28 -1.61
N ALA A 176 -23.45 2.04 -2.63
CA ALA A 176 -23.91 3.43 -2.47
C ALA A 176 -22.95 4.32 -1.65
N GLY A 177 -21.65 4.19 -1.94
CA GLY A 177 -20.59 4.96 -1.26
C GLY A 177 -20.14 4.42 0.10
N VAL A 178 -20.81 3.40 0.65
CA VAL A 178 -20.49 2.83 1.96
C VAL A 178 -20.00 1.38 1.82
N TYR A 179 -18.96 1.03 2.56
CA TYR A 179 -18.43 -0.32 2.61
C TYR A 179 -19.24 -1.19 3.57
N LYS A 180 -19.62 -2.40 3.14
CA LYS A 180 -20.38 -3.39 3.93
C LYS A 180 -19.86 -4.79 3.66
N VAL A 181 -20.03 -5.69 4.64
CA VAL A 181 -19.69 -7.11 4.46
C VAL A 181 -20.51 -7.70 3.30
N GLY A 182 -19.81 -8.35 2.37
CA GLY A 182 -20.40 -9.14 1.29
C GLY A 182 -20.64 -10.59 1.72
N LEU A 183 -21.32 -11.37 0.87
CA LEU A 183 -21.79 -12.74 1.14
C LEU A 183 -20.69 -13.81 1.31
N ILE A 184 -19.43 -13.44 1.49
CA ILE A 184 -18.31 -14.39 1.57
C ILE A 184 -17.49 -14.08 2.82
N THR A 185 -17.66 -14.93 3.83
CA THR A 185 -16.70 -15.13 4.92
C THR A 185 -16.04 -16.48 4.66
N ILE A 186 -14.74 -16.48 4.38
CA ILE A 186 -13.97 -17.72 4.27
C ILE A 186 -13.32 -17.95 5.64
N ILE A 187 -13.83 -18.94 6.36
CA ILE A 187 -13.17 -19.46 7.56
C ILE A 187 -12.22 -20.56 7.06
N VAL A 188 -10.93 -20.41 7.36
CA VAL A 188 -9.89 -21.40 7.03
C VAL A 188 -9.77 -22.39 8.18
#